data_AF-A0A4U2YUR8-F1
#
_entry.id   AF-A0A4U2YUR8-F1
#
_cell.length_a   1.000
_cell.length_b   1.000
_cell.length_c   1.000
_cell.angle_alpha   90.00
_cell.angle_beta   90.00
_cell.angle_gamma   90.00
#
_symmetry.space_group_name_H-M   'P 1'
#
loop_
_entity.id
_entity.type
_entity.pdbx_description
1 polymer ?
#
loop_
_entity_poly.entity_id
_entity_poly.type
_entity_poly.pdbx_seq_one_letter_code
_entity_poly.pdbx_strand_id
1 'polypeptide(L)'
;MYAYARGTDRCQADLVRDAYHPDAWDDHGNFSGGREHVVETIMSRGATAPVSMHHLGNVLIELLGDTAHVETYFVAHQVLERDGRSFTRMRAGRYLDLFERRDGRWRIAHRRVVDDWSRLDEVVATAPSVTDDCARSTRGTDDPSFALSDFTHVFRPTTPHPQESP
;
A
#
# COMPACT_ATOMS: atom_id res chain seq x y z
N MET A 1 3.29 5.71 4.43
CA MET A 1 3.73 4.35 4.02
C MET A 1 2.64 3.30 4.18
N TYR A 2 2.22 2.95 5.42
CA TYR A 2 1.21 1.90 5.65
C TYR A 2 -0.12 2.12 4.92
N ALA A 3 -0.66 3.35 4.94
CA ALA A 3 -1.89 3.72 4.22
C ALA A 3 -1.86 3.29 2.75
N TYR A 4 -0.74 3.56 2.07
CA TYR A 4 -0.54 3.18 0.68
C TYR A 4 -0.56 1.65 0.49
N ALA A 5 0.24 0.91 1.27
CA ALA A 5 0.37 -0.54 1.15
C ALA A 5 -0.98 -1.23 1.42
N ARG A 6 -1.60 -0.94 2.56
CA ARG A 6 -2.92 -1.50 2.91
C ARG A 6 -4.00 -1.07 1.92
N GLY A 7 -4.05 0.21 1.56
CA GLY A 7 -5.03 0.74 0.63
C GLY A 7 -4.93 0.07 -0.74
N THR A 8 -3.71 -0.23 -1.18
CA THR A 8 -3.45 -1.03 -2.38
C THR A 8 -3.93 -2.46 -2.19
N ASP A 9 -3.52 -3.13 -1.12
CA ASP A 9 -3.80 -4.54 -0.88
C ASP A 9 -5.27 -4.85 -0.58
N ARG A 10 -6.04 -3.85 -0.12
CA ARG A 10 -7.48 -3.96 0.18
C ARG A 10 -8.36 -3.08 -0.70
N CYS A 11 -7.82 -2.60 -1.82
CA CYS A 11 -8.52 -1.72 -2.76
C CYS A 11 -9.33 -0.59 -2.08
N GLN A 12 -8.77 0.01 -1.01
CA GLN A 12 -9.41 1.08 -0.27
C GLN A 12 -8.96 2.43 -0.85
N ALA A 13 -9.73 2.95 -1.82
CA ALA A 13 -9.40 4.17 -2.55
C ALA A 13 -9.09 5.36 -1.62
N ASP A 14 -9.89 5.54 -0.57
CA ASP A 14 -9.71 6.66 0.37
C ASP A 14 -8.44 6.51 1.23
N LEU A 15 -8.06 5.28 1.56
CA LEU A 15 -6.83 5.00 2.28
C LEU A 15 -5.59 5.25 1.39
N VAL A 16 -5.68 4.89 0.10
CA VAL A 16 -4.65 5.26 -0.88
C VAL A 16 -4.58 6.79 -0.99
N ARG A 17 -5.72 7.49 -1.15
CA ARG A 17 -5.75 8.97 -1.20
C ARG A 17 -5.12 9.61 0.02
N ASP A 18 -5.40 9.11 1.22
CA ASP A 18 -4.87 9.66 2.47
C ASP A 18 -3.34 9.53 2.58
N ALA A 19 -2.73 8.61 1.83
CA ALA A 19 -1.28 8.47 1.78
C ALA A 19 -0.58 9.63 1.07
N TYR A 20 -1.28 10.40 0.22
CA TYR A 20 -0.71 11.43 -0.66
C TYR A 20 -1.29 12.82 -0.37
N HIS A 21 -0.47 13.85 -0.56
CA HIS A 21 -1.00 15.21 -0.71
C HIS A 21 -1.82 15.35 -2.01
N PRO A 22 -2.79 16.28 -2.08
CA PRO A 22 -3.63 16.44 -3.28
C PRO A 22 -2.86 16.76 -4.57
N ASP A 23 -1.73 17.45 -4.43
CA ASP A 23 -0.80 17.86 -5.48
C ASP A 23 0.37 16.88 -5.67
N ALA A 24 0.35 15.72 -5.01
CA ALA A 24 1.46 14.79 -5.07
C ALA A 24 1.66 14.18 -6.47
N TRP A 25 2.91 13.83 -6.78
CA TRP A 25 3.29 13.12 -7.99
C TRP A 25 3.87 11.75 -7.69
N ASP A 26 3.54 10.76 -8.51
CA ASP A 26 4.05 9.39 -8.39
C ASP A 26 4.59 8.89 -9.72
N ASP A 27 5.79 8.33 -9.69
CA ASP A 27 6.50 7.72 -10.81
C ASP A 27 6.71 6.22 -10.54
N HIS A 28 5.81 5.39 -11.08
CA HIS A 28 5.86 3.93 -11.02
C HIS A 28 6.59 3.29 -12.20
N GLY A 29 7.21 4.11 -13.07
CA GLY A 29 7.89 3.68 -14.29
C GLY A 29 6.94 3.29 -15.43
N ASN A 30 6.01 2.35 -15.20
CA ASN A 30 5.00 1.95 -16.20
C ASN A 30 3.77 2.89 -16.24
N PHE A 31 3.61 3.71 -15.22
CA PHE A 31 2.71 4.86 -15.21
C PHE A 31 3.33 5.95 -14.34
N SER A 32 2.96 7.19 -14.60
CA SER A 32 3.28 8.32 -13.74
C SER A 32 2.12 9.30 -13.75
N GLY A 33 1.81 9.91 -12.61
CA GLY A 33 0.70 10.84 -12.51
C GLY A 33 0.45 11.40 -11.13
N GLY A 34 -0.56 12.27 -11.03
CA GLY A 34 -1.02 12.80 -9.76
C GLY A 34 -1.80 11.78 -8.94
N ARG A 35 -2.09 12.12 -7.67
CA ARG A 35 -2.80 11.26 -6.71
C ARG A 35 -4.01 10.51 -7.27
N GLU A 36 -4.92 11.18 -7.99
CA GLU A 36 -6.13 10.51 -8.50
C GLU A 36 -5.82 9.48 -9.59
N HIS A 37 -4.80 9.73 -10.43
CA HIS A 37 -4.36 8.76 -11.42
C HIS A 37 -3.77 7.50 -10.75
N VAL A 38 -3.03 7.68 -9.65
CA VAL A 38 -2.52 6.57 -8.83
C VAL A 38 -3.70 5.75 -8.28
N VAL A 39 -4.70 6.41 -7.70
CA VAL A 39 -5.88 5.75 -7.12
C VAL A 39 -6.62 4.95 -8.20
N GLU A 40 -6.94 5.58 -9.33
CA GLU A 40 -7.60 4.92 -10.46
C GLU A 40 -6.81 3.70 -10.97
N THR A 41 -5.49 3.87 -11.14
CA THR A 41 -4.61 2.79 -11.59
C THR A 41 -4.57 1.62 -10.61
N ILE A 42 -4.59 1.88 -9.31
CA ILE A 42 -4.60 0.82 -8.29
C ILE A 42 -5.97 0.13 -8.23
N MET A 43 -7.07 0.89 -8.26
CA MET A 43 -8.42 0.33 -8.20
C MET A 43 -8.74 -0.53 -9.44
N SER A 44 -8.34 -0.10 -10.64
CA SER A 44 -8.54 -0.87 -11.87
C SER A 44 -7.81 -2.22 -11.86
N ARG A 45 -6.66 -2.32 -11.17
CA ARG A 45 -5.92 -3.58 -10.98
C ARG A 45 -6.59 -4.53 -10.00
N GLY A 46 -7.52 -4.06 -9.16
CA GLY A 46 -8.28 -4.90 -8.23
C GLY A 46 -9.03 -6.02 -8.94
N ALA A 47 -9.50 -5.78 -10.18
CA ALA A 47 -10.26 -6.76 -10.96
C ALA A 47 -9.41 -7.94 -11.49
N THR A 48 -8.10 -7.76 -11.68
CA THR A 48 -7.23 -8.75 -12.34
C THR A 48 -6.18 -9.39 -11.42
N ALA A 49 -6.08 -8.91 -10.18
CA ALA A 49 -5.19 -9.43 -9.16
C ALA A 49 -5.98 -9.67 -7.87
N PRO A 50 -6.60 -10.86 -7.68
CA PRO A 50 -7.52 -11.13 -6.57
C PRO A 50 -6.87 -11.08 -5.19
N VAL A 51 -5.53 -11.18 -5.12
CA VAL A 51 -4.75 -11.06 -3.89
C VAL A 51 -3.54 -10.18 -4.16
N SER A 52 -3.28 -9.24 -3.26
CA SER A 52 -2.07 -8.40 -3.22
C SER A 52 -1.62 -8.25 -1.78
N MET A 53 -0.31 -8.24 -1.57
CA MET A 53 0.32 -8.01 -0.28
C MET A 53 1.66 -7.31 -0.46
N HIS A 54 1.82 -6.15 0.18
CA HIS A 54 3.06 -5.41 0.26
C HIS A 54 3.66 -5.54 1.66
N HIS A 55 4.82 -6.18 1.74
CA HIS A 55 5.66 -6.14 2.93
C HIS A 55 6.61 -4.96 2.80
N LEU A 56 6.49 -4.00 3.73
CA LEU A 56 7.43 -2.90 3.83
C LEU A 56 8.55 -3.31 4.81
N GLY A 57 9.79 -3.25 4.33
CA GLY A 57 10.99 -3.57 5.08
C GLY A 57 11.79 -2.32 5.42
N ASN A 58 13.10 -2.46 5.55
CA ASN A 58 14.07 -1.40 5.88
C ASN A 58 13.62 -0.01 5.43
N VAL A 59 13.53 0.90 6.41
CA VAL A 59 13.14 2.29 6.20
C VAL A 59 14.28 3.18 6.65
N LEU A 60 14.77 4.01 5.73
CA LEU A 60 15.73 5.06 6.02
C LEU A 60 15.03 6.41 5.86
N ILE A 61 15.15 7.27 6.87
CA ILE A 61 14.48 8.58 6.91
C ILE A 61 15.54 9.66 7.16
N GLU A 62 15.65 10.61 6.24
CA GLU A 62 16.34 11.87 6.44
C GLU A 62 15.29 12.97 6.66
N LEU A 63 15.16 13.41 7.93
CA LEU A 63 14.17 14.40 8.34
C LEU A 63 14.75 15.82 8.31
N LEU A 64 14.10 16.70 7.56
CA LEU A 64 14.50 18.09 7.33
C LEU A 64 13.32 19.01 7.66
N GLY A 65 13.05 19.18 8.96
CA GLY A 65 11.93 20.00 9.45
C GLY A 65 10.58 19.42 9.05
N ASP A 66 9.86 20.11 8.16
CA ASP A 66 8.55 19.70 7.62
C ASP A 66 8.65 18.88 6.32
N THR A 67 9.86 18.44 5.96
CA THR A 67 10.11 17.59 4.81
C THR A 67 10.93 16.37 5.24
N ALA A 68 10.73 15.22 4.59
CA ALA A 68 11.55 14.04 4.81
C ALA A 68 11.82 13.28 3.51
N HIS A 69 13.09 12.94 3.26
CA HIS A 69 13.46 11.97 2.23
C HIS A 69 13.42 10.58 2.84
N VAL A 70 12.66 9.68 2.24
CA VAL A 70 12.42 8.34 2.79
C VAL A 70 12.69 7.29 1.74
N GLU A 71 13.61 6.37 2.04
CA GLU A 71 13.76 5.13 1.28
C GLU A 71 13.03 4.02 2.05
N THR A 72 12.13 3.31 1.38
CA THR A 72 11.39 2.17 1.94
C THR A 72 11.52 0.97 1.04
N TYR A 73 12.07 -0.13 1.56
CA TYR A 73 12.11 -1.40 0.85
C TYR A 73 10.70 -2.00 0.81
N PHE A 74 10.33 -2.61 -0.31
CA PHE A 74 9.10 -3.39 -0.41
C PHE A 74 9.34 -4.75 -1.06
N VAL A 75 8.59 -5.74 -0.60
CA VAL A 75 8.36 -6.99 -1.31
C VAL A 75 6.85 -7.13 -1.52
N ALA A 76 6.43 -7.14 -2.79
CA ALA A 76 5.04 -7.27 -3.17
C ALA A 76 4.75 -8.65 -3.76
N HIS A 77 3.73 -9.32 -3.25
CA HIS A 77 3.20 -10.56 -3.79
C HIS A 77 1.81 -10.35 -4.36
N GLN A 78 1.57 -10.88 -5.56
CA GLN A 78 0.28 -10.82 -6.23
C GLN A 78 -0.07 -12.17 -6.83
N VAL A 79 -1.33 -12.57 -6.73
CA VAL A 79 -1.89 -13.65 -7.56
C VAL A 79 -2.41 -13.01 -8.84
N LEU A 80 -2.04 -13.57 -9.99
CA LEU A 80 -2.48 -13.13 -11.31
C LEU A 80 -3.11 -14.30 -12.06
N GLU A 81 -4.25 -14.06 -12.68
CA GLU A 81 -4.92 -15.04 -13.55
C GLU A 81 -4.73 -14.65 -15.02
N ARG A 82 -4.21 -15.56 -15.84
CA ARG A 82 -3.94 -15.35 -17.27
C ARG A 82 -4.20 -16.64 -18.05
N ASP A 83 -5.06 -16.58 -19.07
CA ASP A 83 -5.36 -17.72 -19.95
C ASP A 83 -5.74 -19.01 -19.19
N GLY A 84 -6.55 -18.88 -18.13
CA GLY A 84 -6.97 -20.01 -17.28
C GLY A 84 -5.88 -20.58 -16.37
N ARG A 85 -4.72 -19.93 -16.27
CA ARG A 85 -3.61 -20.29 -15.39
C ARG A 85 -3.38 -19.22 -14.33
N SER A 86 -3.00 -19.68 -13.14
CA SER A 86 -2.68 -18.83 -12.01
C SER A 86 -1.16 -18.66 -11.88
N PHE A 87 -0.73 -17.44 -11.54
CA PHE A 87 0.67 -17.09 -11.34
C PHE A 87 0.86 -16.35 -10.03
N THR A 88 1.96 -16.64 -9.34
CA THR A 88 2.46 -15.77 -8.27
C THR A 88 3.48 -14.81 -8.85
N ARG A 89 3.17 -13.52 -8.79
CA ARG A 89 4.12 -12.46 -9.10
C ARG A 89 4.73 -11.92 -7.82
N MET A 90 6.05 -11.92 -7.76
CA MET A 90 6.84 -11.30 -6.71
C MET A 90 7.61 -10.11 -7.30
N ARG A 91 7.59 -8.97 -6.60
CA ARG A 91 8.49 -7.84 -6.88
C ARG A 91 9.24 -7.47 -5.61
N ALA A 92 10.52 -7.18 -5.75
CA ALA A 92 11.28 -6.48 -4.74
C ALA A 92 11.74 -5.14 -5.31
N GLY A 93 11.64 -4.10 -4.49
CA GLY A 93 12.04 -2.77 -4.90
C GLY A 93 12.03 -1.80 -3.74
N ARG A 94 12.14 -0.52 -4.09
CA ARG A 94 12.18 0.59 -3.14
C ARG A 94 11.22 1.69 -3.54
N TYR A 95 10.57 2.28 -2.54
CA TYR A 95 9.95 3.59 -2.67
C TYR A 95 10.96 4.64 -2.25
N LEU A 96 11.24 5.58 -3.15
CA LEU A 96 12.01 6.78 -2.89
C LEU A 96 11.02 7.93 -2.79
N ASP A 97 10.69 8.28 -1.56
CA ASP A 97 9.61 9.20 -1.24
C ASP A 97 10.16 10.55 -0.76
N LEU A 98 9.52 11.63 -1.20
CA LEU A 98 9.48 12.90 -0.51
C LEU A 98 8.19 12.97 0.29
N PHE A 99 8.31 12.98 1.61
CA PHE A 99 7.20 13.28 2.51
C PHE A 99 7.24 14.75 2.91
N GLU A 100 6.06 15.33 3.06
CA GLU A 100 5.90 16.68 3.62
C GLU A 100 4.85 16.68 4.74
N ARG A 101 5.11 17.45 5.79
CA ARG A 101 4.17 17.74 6.86
C ARG A 101 3.42 19.02 6.53
N ARG A 102 2.13 18.89 6.22
CA ARG A 102 1.20 20.02 6.02
C ARG A 102 0.03 19.86 6.99
N ASP A 103 -0.35 20.93 7.68
CA ASP A 103 -1.42 20.91 8.69
C ASP A 103 -1.25 19.80 9.73
N GLY A 104 0.00 19.58 10.17
CA GLY A 104 0.36 18.53 11.13
C GLY A 104 0.34 17.10 10.59
N ARG A 105 0.14 16.90 9.27
CA ARG A 105 0.03 15.57 8.65
C ARG A 105 1.15 15.31 7.65
N TRP A 106 1.85 14.20 7.84
CA TRP A 106 2.82 13.67 6.88
C TRP A 106 2.13 12.89 5.78
N ARG A 107 2.34 13.28 4.52
CA ARG A 107 1.89 12.53 3.35
C ARG A 107 2.95 12.57 2.26
N ILE A 108 2.84 11.65 1.32
CA ILE A 108 3.71 11.58 0.14
C ILE A 108 3.42 12.82 -0.72
N ALA A 109 4.45 13.63 -0.97
CA ALA A 109 4.44 14.72 -1.94
C ALA A 109 5.02 14.27 -3.29
N HIS A 110 6.05 13.42 -3.25
CA HIS A 110 6.60 12.79 -4.45
C HIS A 110 6.97 11.35 -4.15
N ARG A 111 6.76 10.44 -5.10
CA ARG A 111 7.25 9.07 -5.05
C ARG A 111 7.93 8.70 -6.36
N ARG A 112 9.06 8.01 -6.25
CA ARG A 112 9.64 7.22 -7.34
C ARG A 112 9.74 5.77 -6.89
N VAL A 113 9.21 4.87 -7.69
CA VAL A 113 9.36 3.43 -7.50
C VAL A 113 10.59 2.94 -8.24
N VAL A 114 11.46 2.23 -7.54
CA VAL A 114 12.62 1.55 -8.10
C VAL A 114 12.38 0.05 -8.02
N ASP A 115 12.33 -0.64 -9.16
CA ASP A 115 12.35 -2.10 -9.19
C ASP A 115 13.79 -2.58 -9.05
N ASP A 116 14.07 -3.36 -8.00
CA ASP A 116 15.37 -4.02 -7.86
C ASP A 116 15.36 -5.36 -8.61
N TRP A 117 14.28 -6.14 -8.49
CA TRP A 117 14.03 -7.34 -9.31
C TRP A 117 12.58 -7.80 -9.24
N SER A 118 12.18 -8.69 -10.15
CA SER A 118 10.88 -9.35 -10.10
C SER A 118 10.94 -10.78 -10.58
N ARG A 119 9.96 -11.57 -10.16
CA ARG A 119 9.79 -12.97 -10.50
C ARG A 119 8.33 -13.27 -10.78
N LEU A 120 8.07 -14.16 -11.74
CA LEU A 120 6.74 -14.65 -12.08
C LEU A 120 6.80 -16.17 -12.15
N ASP A 121 6.05 -16.83 -11.27
CA ASP A 121 6.01 -18.29 -11.16
C ASP A 121 4.60 -18.78 -11.46
N GLU A 122 4.48 -19.79 -12.32
CA GLU A 122 3.22 -20.49 -12.53
C GLU A 122 2.85 -21.32 -11.29
N VAL A 123 1.61 -21.21 -10.84
CA VAL A 123 1.08 -22.00 -9.73
C VAL A 123 0.60 -23.34 -10.29
N VAL A 124 1.49 -24.33 -10.27
CA VAL A 124 1.19 -25.70 -10.71
C VAL A 124 0.51 -26.55 -9.63
N ALA A 125 0.65 -26.15 -8.36
CA ALA A 125 0.00 -26.75 -7.21
C ALA A 125 -0.03 -25.75 -6.04
N THR A 126 -1.01 -25.89 -5.16
CA THR A 126 -1.10 -25.16 -3.89
C THR A 126 -1.02 -26.14 -2.73
N ALA A 127 -0.38 -25.73 -1.63
CA ALA A 127 -0.42 -26.50 -0.41
C ALA A 127 -1.86 -26.54 0.13
N PRO A 128 -2.32 -27.67 0.69
CA PRO A 128 -3.59 -27.71 1.38
C PRO A 128 -3.58 -26.72 2.54
N SER A 129 -4.73 -26.10 2.82
CA SER A 129 -4.90 -25.32 4.04
C SER A 129 -4.63 -26.18 5.27
N VAL A 130 -4.10 -25.57 6.34
CA VAL A 130 -3.87 -26.28 7.62
C VAL A 130 -5.20 -26.80 8.18
N THR A 131 -6.29 -26.04 7.99
CA THR A 131 -7.67 -26.45 8.23
C THR A 131 -8.58 -25.80 7.18
N ASP A 132 -9.77 -26.37 6.96
CA ASP A 132 -10.79 -25.77 6.09
C ASP A 132 -11.36 -24.46 6.68
N ASP A 133 -11.13 -24.21 7.98
CA ASP A 133 -11.59 -23.02 8.71
C ASP A 133 -10.70 -21.78 8.50
N CYS A 134 -9.51 -21.93 7.88
CA CYS A 134 -8.64 -20.79 7.62
C CYS A 134 -9.29 -19.83 6.61
N ALA A 135 -9.68 -18.65 7.09
CA ALA A 135 -10.22 -17.59 6.25
C ALA A 135 -9.22 -17.16 5.17
N ARG A 136 -9.74 -16.94 3.95
CA ARG A 136 -8.94 -16.42 2.83
C ARG A 136 -8.99 -14.90 2.82
N SER A 137 -7.89 -14.28 2.44
CA SER A 137 -7.86 -12.84 2.22
C SER A 137 -8.58 -12.50 0.91
N THR A 138 -9.21 -11.33 0.91
CA THR A 138 -9.75 -10.70 -0.29
C THR A 138 -9.27 -9.26 -0.33
N ARG A 139 -9.50 -8.57 -1.45
CA ARG A 139 -9.17 -7.14 -1.58
C ARG A 139 -10.37 -6.24 -1.34
N GLY A 140 -11.50 -6.76 -0.85
CA GLY A 140 -12.74 -6.01 -0.66
C GLY A 140 -13.18 -5.97 0.81
N THR A 141 -14.40 -5.48 1.04
CA THR A 141 -15.03 -5.43 2.37
C THR A 141 -15.40 -6.82 2.92
N ASP A 142 -15.25 -7.86 2.11
CA ASP A 142 -15.36 -9.27 2.46
C ASP A 142 -14.08 -9.83 3.11
N ASP A 143 -12.97 -9.07 3.15
CA ASP A 143 -11.76 -9.49 3.85
C ASP A 143 -12.01 -9.56 5.36
N PRO A 144 -11.51 -10.59 6.07
CA PRO A 144 -11.76 -10.76 7.51
C PRO A 144 -11.36 -9.56 8.37
N SER A 145 -10.45 -8.70 7.90
CA SER A 145 -10.07 -7.49 8.64
C SER A 145 -11.24 -6.52 8.84
N PHE A 146 -12.21 -6.47 7.93
CA PHE A 146 -13.37 -5.56 8.05
C PHE A 146 -14.36 -5.94 9.15
N ALA A 147 -14.35 -7.20 9.60
CA ALA A 147 -15.14 -7.62 10.76
C ALA A 147 -14.55 -7.12 12.09
N LEU A 148 -13.27 -6.74 12.11
CA LEU A 148 -12.58 -6.23 13.30
C LEU A 148 -12.61 -4.70 13.37
N SER A 149 -12.32 -4.04 12.25
CA SER A 149 -12.26 -2.58 12.11
C SER A 149 -12.24 -2.21 10.63
N ASP A 150 -12.61 -0.98 10.29
CA ASP A 150 -12.46 -0.45 8.94
C ASP A 150 -10.99 -0.23 8.54
N PHE A 151 -10.08 -0.02 9.51
CA PHE A 151 -8.66 0.26 9.30
C PHE A 151 -8.40 1.34 8.22
N THR A 152 -9.35 2.26 8.05
CA THR A 152 -9.36 3.35 7.06
C THR A 152 -8.66 4.60 7.58
N HIS A 153 -8.37 4.65 8.88
CA HIS A 153 -7.77 5.79 9.54
C HIS A 153 -6.39 5.41 10.07
N VAL A 154 -5.32 5.77 9.33
CA VAL A 154 -3.93 5.59 9.80
C VAL A 154 -3.54 6.66 10.82
N PHE A 155 -4.27 7.77 10.84
CA PHE A 155 -4.09 8.85 11.80
C PHE A 155 -5.42 9.16 12.49
N ARG A 156 -5.47 9.00 13.81
CA ARG A 156 -6.51 9.60 14.65
C ARG A 156 -5.99 10.97 15.08
N PRO A 157 -6.75 12.07 14.90
CA PRO A 157 -6.38 13.32 15.55
C PRO A 157 -6.27 13.03 17.05
N THR A 158 -5.11 13.27 17.63
CA THR A 158 -4.97 13.28 19.09
C THR A 158 -5.95 14.31 19.61
N THR A 159 -6.98 13.87 20.32
CA THR A 159 -7.68 14.75 21.25
C THR A 159 -6.60 15.34 22.17
N PRO A 160 -6.51 16.66 22.35
CA PRO A 160 -5.52 17.21 23.28
C PRO A 160 -5.72 16.54 24.63
N HIS A 161 -4.64 16.04 25.25
CA HIS A 161 -4.70 15.68 26.66
C HIS A 161 -5.28 16.89 27.42
N PRO A 162 -6.30 16.73 28.27
CA PRO A 162 -6.75 17.82 29.10
C PRO A 162 -5.53 18.27 29.90
N GLN A 163 -5.13 19.53 29.74
CA GLN A 163 -4.05 20.10 30.52
C GLN A 163 -4.44 19.94 31.99
N GLU A 164 -3.64 19.18 32.74
CA GLU A 164 -3.74 19.19 34.18
C GLU A 164 -3.55 20.64 34.62
N SER A 165 -4.60 21.20 35.22
CA SER A 165 -4.59 22.55 35.77
C SER A 165 -3.64 22.61 36.96
N PRO A 166 -2.96 23.75 37.18
CA PRO A 166 -1.83 23.88 38.12
C PRO A 166 -2.20 23.63 39.58
#